data_AF-A2DXH5-F1
#
_entry.id   AF-A2DXH5-F1
#
_cell.length_a   1.000
_cell.length_b   1.000
_cell.length_c   1.000
_cell.angle_alpha   90.00
_cell.angle_beta   90.00
_cell.angle_gamma   90.00
#
_symmetry.space_group_name_H-M   'P 1'
#
loop_
_entity.id
_entity.type
_entity.pdbx_description
1 polymer ?
#
loop_
_entity_poly.entity_id
_entity_poly.type
_entity_poly.pdbx_seq_one_letter_code
_entity_poly.pdbx_strand_id
1 'polypeptide(L)'
;MHAENQGKKAMKKPAKAQSRTVDTREKQIISYIRLNYEQMIYENQILKERPENFVVQDAVNSMVQTFIDNMGGERESYLRELIRKLATTYQECVDLQKKYQEAKKGAGNSAEIITKQNEDLKIEIESLTSKLQELEVQKQSKEQSLKSKVSSKQNQLKALNDSITNLQNAHRELSNQVEDLKSTVLKNTGRQKKLIQQAKSVCISEIEKTIDNNQQAAINIHDKKMQRLDAQLSSARAEQKRLQRQAQTVLDAIYSISSPSTKSKITVDDFLKRYEEVKQIIQTSIEAKKEEALAGIRKDIEEAIPGIDVSSGNIIDAINRKLEERLREKEEECRRIVKKGEEREKLLKMKLEEVLGQIKELRSGTSENLDFFDDVERQRSLWEKSKDKLDAKMSAIGLGIHD
;
A
#
# COMPACT_ATOMS: atom_id res chain seq x y z
N MET A 1 35.49 32.52 -107.39
CA MET A 1 34.71 32.71 -108.64
C MET A 1 34.41 34.19 -108.79
N HIS A 2 34.54 34.73 -110.01
CA HIS A 2 34.38 36.14 -110.43
C HIS A 2 35.50 37.10 -109.97
N ALA A 3 36.05 38.01 -110.79
CA ALA A 3 35.93 38.30 -112.23
C ALA A 3 37.06 39.28 -112.63
N GLU A 4 37.43 39.28 -113.92
CA GLU A 4 37.69 40.46 -114.78
C GLU A 4 38.77 41.52 -114.43
N ASN A 5 39.40 42.25 -115.35
CA ASN A 5 39.61 42.18 -116.79
C ASN A 5 40.74 43.21 -117.11
N GLN A 6 41.58 42.87 -118.08
CA GLN A 6 42.19 43.70 -119.15
C GLN A 6 42.64 45.17 -118.99
N GLY A 7 43.81 45.46 -119.60
CA GLY A 7 44.19 46.83 -119.98
C GLY A 7 45.60 46.99 -120.56
N LYS A 8 45.90 46.39 -121.73
CA LYS A 8 47.08 46.73 -122.55
C LYS A 8 46.62 47.59 -123.73
N LYS A 9 47.09 48.85 -123.83
CA LYS A 9 47.00 49.67 -125.05
C LYS A 9 48.38 50.23 -125.39
N ALA A 10 48.85 49.87 -126.59
CA ALA A 10 50.06 50.37 -127.23
C ALA A 10 49.80 51.73 -127.87
N MET A 11 50.76 52.66 -127.76
CA MET A 11 50.71 53.97 -128.40
C MET A 11 51.75 54.06 -129.54
N LYS A 12 51.23 54.38 -130.74
CA LYS A 12 51.91 54.66 -132.01
C LYS A 12 52.75 55.95 -131.93
N LYS A 13 53.94 55.95 -132.55
CA LYS A 13 54.67 57.16 -132.98
C LYS A 13 54.33 57.53 -134.43
N PRO A 14 54.24 58.82 -134.76
CA PRO A 14 54.71 59.34 -136.05
C PRO A 14 55.47 60.67 -135.85
N ALA A 15 56.14 61.30 -136.83
CA ALA A 15 56.89 60.94 -138.02
C ALA A 15 57.54 62.27 -138.49
N LYS A 16 58.77 62.20 -138.98
CA LYS A 16 59.55 63.34 -139.49
C LYS A 16 58.99 63.84 -140.83
N ALA A 17 58.51 65.08 -140.90
CA ALA A 17 58.20 65.76 -142.17
C ALA A 17 58.31 67.28 -142.00
N GLN A 18 59.52 67.85 -142.04
CA GLN A 18 59.66 69.32 -141.88
C GLN A 18 60.87 70.03 -142.50
N SER A 19 61.80 69.36 -143.21
CA SER A 19 62.98 70.09 -143.74
C SER A 19 63.00 70.35 -145.25
N ARG A 20 62.16 69.70 -146.07
CA ARG A 20 62.14 69.97 -147.54
C ARG A 20 61.60 71.36 -147.91
N THR A 21 60.87 72.02 -147.02
CA THR A 21 60.29 73.36 -147.20
C THR A 21 61.22 74.50 -146.79
N VAL A 22 62.31 74.22 -146.07
CA VAL A 22 63.23 75.26 -145.58
C VAL A 22 64.23 75.67 -146.66
N ASP A 23 64.71 74.72 -147.47
CA ASP A 23 65.64 74.95 -148.60
C ASP A 23 65.09 75.94 -149.65
N THR A 24 63.77 75.99 -149.83
CA THR A 24 63.13 76.85 -150.84
C THR A 24 63.07 78.31 -150.39
N ARG A 25 62.85 78.55 -149.09
CA ARG A 25 62.86 79.90 -148.49
C ARG A 25 64.27 80.48 -148.43
N GLU A 26 65.25 79.64 -148.14
CA GLU A 26 66.67 80.02 -148.08
C GLU A 26 67.18 80.50 -149.44
N LYS A 27 66.84 79.77 -150.52
CA LYS A 27 67.13 80.21 -151.91
C LYS A 27 66.43 81.52 -152.29
N GLN A 28 65.21 81.75 -151.80
CA GLN A 28 64.48 82.99 -152.06
C GLN A 28 65.11 84.19 -151.34
N ILE A 29 65.55 84.03 -150.09
CA ILE A 29 66.22 85.10 -149.33
C ILE A 29 67.60 85.39 -149.93
N ILE A 30 68.38 84.37 -150.32
CA ILE A 30 69.67 84.56 -151.00
C ILE A 30 69.48 85.32 -152.32
N SER A 31 68.48 84.94 -153.13
CA SER A 31 68.15 85.67 -154.36
C SER A 31 67.76 87.12 -154.09
N TYR A 32 66.99 87.37 -153.02
CA TYR A 32 66.52 88.70 -152.66
C TYR A 32 67.66 89.61 -152.15
N ILE A 33 68.59 89.07 -151.36
CA ILE A 33 69.78 89.79 -150.90
C ILE A 33 70.71 90.06 -152.09
N ARG A 34 70.92 89.08 -152.97
CA ARG A 34 71.74 89.24 -154.18
C ARG A 34 71.21 90.38 -155.06
N LEU A 35 69.90 90.36 -155.33
CA LEU A 35 69.24 91.34 -156.16
C LEU A 35 69.28 92.74 -155.53
N ASN A 36 69.01 92.85 -154.21
CA ASN A 36 69.07 94.14 -153.52
C ASN A 36 70.49 94.70 -153.43
N TYR A 37 71.52 93.86 -153.25
CA TYR A 37 72.90 94.36 -153.16
C TYR A 37 73.44 94.74 -154.54
N GLU A 38 73.11 93.97 -155.58
CA GLU A 38 73.37 94.35 -156.98
C GLU A 38 72.65 95.67 -157.31
N GLN A 39 71.38 95.83 -156.93
CA GLN A 39 70.65 97.10 -157.08
C GLN A 39 71.28 98.23 -156.27
N MET A 40 71.70 97.98 -155.03
CA MET A 40 72.30 99.03 -154.19
C MET A 40 73.64 99.53 -154.76
N ILE A 41 74.40 98.66 -155.43
CA ILE A 41 75.63 99.03 -156.15
C ILE A 41 75.31 99.79 -157.45
N TYR A 42 74.20 99.46 -158.13
CA TYR A 42 73.79 100.15 -159.37
C TYR A 42 73.05 101.47 -159.14
N GLU A 43 72.26 101.59 -158.05
CA GLU A 43 71.37 102.72 -157.78
C GLU A 43 71.99 103.77 -156.85
N ASN A 44 73.06 103.45 -156.10
CA ASN A 44 73.82 104.43 -155.33
C ASN A 44 75.24 104.62 -155.90
N GLN A 45 75.67 105.88 -155.93
CA GLN A 45 76.95 106.38 -156.43
C GLN A 45 78.20 105.84 -155.67
N ILE A 46 78.42 104.52 -155.62
CA ILE A 46 79.71 103.89 -155.27
C ILE A 46 80.46 103.55 -156.58
N LEU A 47 80.51 104.54 -157.47
CA LEU A 47 81.27 104.52 -158.73
C LEU A 47 82.32 105.64 -158.80
N LYS A 48 82.62 106.31 -157.67
CA LYS A 48 83.58 107.43 -157.64
C LYS A 48 84.92 107.17 -156.97
N GLU A 49 85.16 106.01 -156.35
CA GLU A 49 86.51 105.62 -155.91
C GLU A 49 86.71 104.13 -156.15
N ARG A 50 87.50 103.77 -157.18
CA ARG A 50 87.95 102.39 -157.39
C ARG A 50 89.46 102.30 -157.25
N PRO A 51 89.98 101.30 -156.51
CA PRO A 51 91.20 100.59 -156.88
C PRO A 51 90.90 99.70 -158.11
N GLU A 52 91.83 99.61 -159.07
CA GLU A 52 91.62 99.10 -160.44
C GLU A 52 91.17 97.63 -160.61
N ASN A 53 90.90 96.85 -159.55
CA ASN A 53 90.55 95.41 -159.66
C ASN A 53 89.35 94.95 -158.78
N PHE A 54 88.31 95.77 -158.59
CA PHE A 54 87.12 95.36 -157.82
C PHE A 54 86.06 94.64 -158.69
N VAL A 55 85.82 93.34 -158.40
CA VAL A 55 84.79 92.50 -159.04
C VAL A 55 83.59 92.34 -158.11
N VAL A 56 82.49 93.01 -158.46
CA VAL A 56 81.22 93.04 -157.70
C VAL A 56 80.70 91.65 -157.36
N GLN A 57 80.87 90.68 -158.27
CA GLN A 57 80.40 89.31 -158.09
C GLN A 57 81.06 88.59 -156.90
N ASP A 58 82.33 88.86 -156.64
CA ASP A 58 83.09 88.16 -155.58
C ASP A 58 82.73 88.68 -154.19
N ALA A 59 82.48 89.99 -154.05
CA ALA A 59 81.98 90.57 -152.80
C ALA A 59 80.57 90.06 -152.45
N VAL A 60 79.68 90.01 -153.45
CA VAL A 60 78.33 89.46 -153.28
C VAL A 60 78.38 87.97 -152.92
N ASN A 61 79.22 87.19 -153.60
CA ASN A 61 79.38 85.76 -153.29
C ASN A 61 79.99 85.51 -151.91
N SER A 62 80.99 86.30 -151.49
CA SER A 62 81.60 86.19 -150.15
C SER A 62 80.58 86.48 -149.05
N MET A 63 79.74 87.50 -149.23
CA MET A 63 78.72 87.86 -148.25
C MET A 63 77.59 86.82 -148.17
N VAL A 64 77.15 86.30 -149.32
CA VAL A 64 76.19 85.18 -149.38
C VAL A 64 76.78 83.94 -148.71
N GLN A 65 78.06 83.62 -148.94
CA GLN A 65 78.71 82.48 -148.30
C GLN A 65 78.82 82.67 -146.79
N THR A 66 79.20 83.86 -146.33
CA THR A 66 79.26 84.17 -144.88
C THR A 66 77.87 84.07 -144.25
N PHE A 67 76.81 84.48 -144.94
CA PHE A 67 75.43 84.35 -144.48
C PHE A 67 74.96 82.90 -144.43
N ILE A 68 75.28 82.10 -145.45
CA ILE A 68 75.00 80.65 -145.48
C ILE A 68 75.72 79.94 -144.33
N ASP A 69 77.00 80.25 -144.10
CA ASP A 69 77.81 79.62 -143.05
C ASP A 69 77.29 80.00 -141.65
N ASN A 70 76.87 81.26 -141.43
CA ASN A 70 76.26 81.69 -140.17
C ASN A 70 74.88 81.04 -139.94
N MET A 71 74.02 81.02 -140.96
CA MET A 71 72.68 80.42 -140.88
C MET A 71 72.75 78.89 -140.68
N GLY A 72 73.71 78.22 -141.33
CA GLY A 72 73.99 76.80 -141.14
C GLY A 72 74.48 76.49 -139.72
N GLY A 73 75.41 77.30 -139.20
CA GLY A 73 75.96 77.14 -137.84
C GLY A 73 74.91 77.34 -136.73
N GLU A 74 74.12 78.40 -136.78
CA GLU A 74 73.10 78.69 -135.77
C GLU A 74 71.95 77.68 -135.79
N ARG A 75 71.47 77.32 -136.99
CA ARG A 75 70.40 76.32 -137.15
C ARG A 75 70.84 74.94 -136.69
N GLU A 76 72.06 74.52 -137.02
CA GLU A 76 72.60 73.25 -136.53
C GLU A 76 72.80 73.27 -135.01
N SER A 77 73.26 74.37 -134.43
CA SER A 77 73.38 74.52 -132.97
C SER A 77 72.02 74.36 -132.28
N TYR A 78 71.00 75.05 -132.77
CA TYR A 78 69.63 74.95 -132.25
C TYR A 78 69.03 73.54 -132.40
N LEU A 79 69.26 72.87 -133.54
CA LEU A 79 68.83 71.48 -133.75
C LEU A 79 69.54 70.50 -132.82
N ARG A 80 70.85 70.67 -132.58
CA ARG A 80 71.59 69.87 -131.59
C ARG A 80 71.06 70.09 -130.18
N GLU A 81 70.72 71.33 -129.82
CA GLU A 81 70.13 71.65 -128.52
C GLU A 81 68.73 71.03 -128.36
N LEU A 82 67.89 71.09 -129.39
CA LEU A 82 66.59 70.41 -129.42
C LEU A 82 66.72 68.89 -129.30
N ILE A 83 67.66 68.27 -130.02
CA ILE A 83 67.94 66.83 -129.91
C ILE A 83 68.42 66.48 -128.51
N ARG A 84 69.27 67.32 -127.91
CA ARG A 84 69.74 67.14 -126.53
C ARG A 84 68.57 67.24 -125.54
N LYS A 85 67.73 68.26 -125.64
CA LYS A 85 66.51 68.42 -124.83
C LYS A 85 65.57 67.23 -125.00
N LEU A 86 65.33 66.78 -126.23
CA LEU A 86 64.50 65.61 -126.50
C LEU A 86 65.08 64.32 -125.90
N ALA A 87 66.39 64.12 -125.99
CA ALA A 87 67.06 62.98 -125.38
C ALA A 87 67.00 63.03 -123.85
N THR A 88 67.20 64.20 -123.24
CA THR A 88 67.06 64.42 -121.80
C THR A 88 65.62 64.15 -121.34
N THR A 89 64.62 64.73 -121.99
CA THR A 89 63.19 64.50 -121.66
C THR A 89 62.77 63.06 -121.89
N TYR A 90 63.30 62.39 -122.92
CA TYR A 90 63.05 60.96 -123.13
C TYR A 90 63.65 60.12 -122.01
N GLN A 91 64.88 60.41 -121.58
CA GLN A 91 65.52 59.71 -120.47
C GLN A 91 64.76 59.96 -119.15
N GLU A 92 64.34 61.20 -118.88
CA GLU A 92 63.48 61.53 -117.74
C GLU A 92 62.16 60.76 -117.76
N CYS A 93 61.53 60.61 -118.93
CA CYS A 93 60.32 59.81 -119.09
C CYS A 93 60.57 58.33 -118.77
N VAL A 94 61.69 57.76 -119.23
CA VAL A 94 62.08 56.38 -118.94
C VAL A 94 62.35 56.20 -117.44
N ASP A 95 63.06 57.14 -116.81
CA ASP A 95 63.39 57.10 -115.39
C ASP A 95 62.14 57.26 -114.51
N LEU A 96 61.23 58.17 -114.87
CA LEU A 96 59.93 58.33 -114.20
C LEU A 96 59.06 57.09 -114.37
N GLN A 97 59.05 56.47 -115.56
CA GLN A 97 58.31 55.23 -115.78
C GLN A 97 58.87 54.09 -114.93
N LYS A 98 60.20 53.98 -114.80
CA LYS A 98 60.84 53.01 -113.90
C LYS A 98 60.47 53.27 -112.44
N LYS A 99 60.60 54.52 -111.97
CA LYS A 99 60.21 54.92 -110.60
C LYS A 99 58.72 54.65 -110.31
N TYR A 100 57.84 54.91 -111.29
CA TYR A 100 56.42 54.61 -111.16
C TYR A 100 56.15 53.12 -111.03
N GLN A 101 56.81 52.28 -111.84
CA GLN A 101 56.66 50.82 -111.72
C GLN A 101 57.21 50.28 -110.40
N GLU A 102 58.35 50.81 -109.93
CA GLU A 102 58.93 50.48 -108.63
C GLU A 102 57.99 50.89 -107.48
N ALA A 103 57.46 52.11 -107.51
CA ALA A 103 56.50 52.60 -106.53
C ALA A 103 55.20 51.79 -106.55
N LYS A 104 54.70 51.42 -107.74
CA LYS A 104 53.50 50.59 -107.91
C LYS A 104 53.71 49.18 -107.33
N LYS A 105 54.87 48.57 -107.59
CA LYS A 105 55.23 47.26 -107.02
C LYS A 105 55.41 47.35 -105.50
N GLY A 106 56.05 48.40 -105.01
CA GLY A 106 56.20 48.68 -103.57
C GLY A 106 54.84 48.82 -102.88
N ALA A 107 53.94 49.63 -103.43
CA ALA A 107 52.58 49.80 -102.92
C ALA A 107 51.77 48.50 -102.98
N GLY A 108 51.91 47.70 -104.04
CA GLY A 108 51.28 46.38 -104.15
C GLY A 108 51.75 45.41 -103.07
N ASN A 109 53.06 45.31 -102.85
CA ASN A 109 53.63 44.47 -101.79
C ASN A 109 53.20 44.96 -100.39
N SER A 110 53.19 46.27 -100.14
CA SER A 110 52.72 46.84 -98.87
C SER A 110 51.24 46.56 -98.64
N ALA A 111 50.40 46.67 -99.68
CA ALA A 111 48.98 46.34 -99.59
C ALA A 111 48.78 44.85 -99.26
N GLU A 112 49.54 43.94 -99.89
CA GLU A 112 49.49 42.50 -99.60
C GLU A 112 49.90 42.19 -98.15
N ILE A 113 50.97 42.81 -97.65
CA ILE A 113 51.40 42.68 -96.24
C ILE A 113 50.30 43.15 -95.30
N ILE A 114 49.71 44.32 -95.55
CA ILE A 114 48.62 44.86 -94.73
C ILE A 114 47.40 43.93 -94.76
N THR A 115 47.04 43.39 -95.93
CA THR A 115 45.91 42.45 -96.02
C THR A 115 46.16 41.17 -95.22
N LYS A 116 47.39 40.64 -95.26
CA LYS A 116 47.75 39.46 -94.47
C LYS A 116 47.74 39.75 -92.97
N GLN A 117 48.31 40.87 -92.54
CA GLN A 117 48.27 41.30 -91.15
C GLN A 117 46.84 41.50 -90.64
N ASN A 118 45.95 42.07 -91.45
CA ASN A 118 44.55 42.24 -91.10
C ASN A 118 43.84 40.89 -90.95
N GLU A 119 44.14 39.90 -91.80
CA GLU A 119 43.58 38.56 -91.69
C GLU A 119 44.09 37.84 -90.44
N ASP A 120 45.40 37.92 -90.14
CA ASP A 120 46.00 37.34 -88.94
C ASP A 120 45.39 37.96 -87.67
N LEU A 121 45.23 39.30 -87.64
CA LEU A 121 44.57 40.02 -86.53
C LEU A 121 43.10 39.62 -86.39
N LYS A 122 42.39 39.40 -87.50
CA LYS A 122 40.99 38.96 -87.47
C LYS A 122 40.87 37.56 -86.85
N ILE A 123 41.74 36.63 -87.21
CA ILE A 123 41.81 35.30 -86.62
C ILE A 123 42.12 35.39 -85.11
N GLU A 124 43.05 36.26 -84.72
CA GLU A 124 43.38 36.47 -83.30
C GLU A 124 42.18 37.04 -82.52
N ILE A 125 41.45 38.01 -83.08
CA ILE A 125 40.24 38.59 -82.48
C ILE A 125 39.15 37.51 -82.31
N GLU A 126 38.92 36.67 -83.32
CA GLU A 126 37.94 35.58 -83.25
C GLU A 126 38.31 34.54 -82.18
N SER A 127 39.59 34.19 -82.07
CA SER A 127 40.13 33.30 -81.04
C SER A 127 39.96 33.87 -79.62
N LEU A 128 40.35 35.13 -79.42
CA LEU A 128 40.21 35.82 -78.13
C LEU A 128 38.74 35.98 -77.74
N THR A 129 37.86 36.28 -78.70
CA THR A 129 36.41 36.38 -78.46
C THR A 129 35.82 35.06 -78.03
N SER A 130 36.20 33.96 -78.68
CA SER A 130 35.77 32.60 -78.32
C SER A 130 36.24 32.23 -76.91
N LYS A 131 37.50 32.52 -76.58
CA LYS A 131 38.06 32.26 -75.24
C LYS A 131 37.38 33.09 -74.15
N LEU A 132 37.01 34.34 -74.45
CA LEU A 132 36.26 35.20 -73.53
C LEU A 132 34.87 34.60 -73.25
N GLN A 133 34.15 34.15 -74.29
CA GLN A 133 32.86 33.50 -74.14
C GLN A 133 32.95 32.22 -73.29
N GLU A 134 33.95 31.36 -73.54
CA GLU A 134 34.17 30.16 -72.73
C GLU A 134 34.41 30.49 -71.25
N LEU A 135 35.24 31.50 -70.97
CA LEU A 135 35.53 31.94 -69.60
C LEU A 135 34.29 32.50 -68.91
N GLU A 136 33.44 33.24 -69.62
CA GLU A 136 32.20 33.78 -69.06
C GLU A 136 31.20 32.65 -68.73
N VAL A 137 31.07 31.65 -69.60
CA VAL A 137 30.25 30.45 -69.31
C VAL A 137 30.81 29.66 -68.11
N GLN A 138 32.13 29.50 -68.03
CA GLN A 138 32.77 28.85 -66.87
C GLN A 138 32.55 29.62 -65.58
N LYS A 139 32.64 30.95 -65.62
CA LYS A 139 32.37 31.82 -64.48
C LYS A 139 30.91 31.68 -64.03
N GLN A 140 29.96 31.79 -64.94
CA GLN A 140 28.52 31.69 -64.63
C GLN A 140 28.16 30.31 -64.05
N SER A 141 28.70 29.23 -64.61
CA SER A 141 28.46 27.87 -64.08
C SER A 141 29.04 27.69 -62.67
N LYS A 142 30.23 28.23 -62.40
CA LYS A 142 30.84 28.24 -61.05
C LYS A 142 30.01 29.06 -60.07
N GLU A 143 29.57 30.26 -60.45
CA GLU A 143 28.72 31.12 -59.63
C GLU A 143 27.39 30.44 -59.30
N GLN A 144 26.74 29.81 -60.28
CA GLN A 144 25.50 29.08 -60.07
C GLN A 144 25.68 27.88 -59.14
N SER A 145 26.78 27.13 -59.29
CA SER A 145 27.14 26.01 -58.40
C SER A 145 27.42 26.47 -56.97
N LEU A 146 28.10 27.60 -56.79
CA LEU A 146 28.33 28.17 -55.46
C LEU A 146 27.01 28.68 -54.85
N LYS A 147 26.17 29.35 -55.62
CA LYS A 147 24.86 29.84 -55.17
C LYS A 147 23.95 28.70 -54.71
N SER A 148 23.93 27.58 -55.44
CA SER A 148 23.14 26.40 -55.05
C SER A 148 23.69 25.74 -53.79
N LYS A 149 25.02 25.62 -53.63
CA LYS A 149 25.66 25.13 -52.41
C LYS A 149 25.37 26.01 -51.20
N VAL A 150 25.45 27.34 -51.35
CA VAL A 150 25.14 28.30 -50.29
C VAL A 150 23.67 28.18 -49.87
N SER A 151 22.75 28.14 -50.83
CA SER A 151 21.32 27.99 -50.53
C SER A 151 21.02 26.66 -49.82
N SER A 152 21.61 25.56 -50.28
CA SER A 152 21.48 24.26 -49.61
C SER A 152 22.01 24.30 -48.17
N LYS A 153 23.16 24.92 -47.93
CA LYS A 153 23.73 25.07 -46.58
C LYS A 153 22.89 25.98 -45.69
N GLN A 154 22.32 27.05 -46.22
CA GLN A 154 21.37 27.91 -45.49
C GLN A 154 20.12 27.14 -45.07
N ASN A 155 19.56 26.30 -45.95
CA ASN A 155 18.41 25.46 -45.62
C ASN A 155 18.75 24.42 -44.54
N GLN A 156 19.94 23.80 -44.62
CA GLN A 156 20.43 22.88 -43.58
C GLN A 156 20.58 23.58 -42.24
N LEU A 157 21.15 24.79 -42.21
CA LEU A 157 21.28 25.58 -40.99
C LEU A 157 19.93 25.96 -40.38
N LYS A 158 18.96 26.34 -41.22
CA LYS A 158 17.60 26.65 -40.75
C LYS A 158 16.96 25.41 -40.10
N ALA A 159 17.02 24.26 -40.75
CA ALA A 159 16.49 23.02 -40.20
C ALA A 159 17.17 22.61 -38.87
N LEU A 160 18.49 22.81 -38.76
CA LEU A 160 19.22 22.58 -37.51
C LEU A 160 18.78 23.53 -36.40
N ASN A 161 18.61 24.81 -36.69
CA ASN A 161 18.13 25.79 -35.71
C ASN A 161 16.72 25.45 -35.23
N ASP A 162 15.81 25.10 -36.14
CA ASP A 162 14.45 24.67 -35.79
C ASP A 162 14.49 23.43 -34.87
N SER A 163 15.37 22.47 -35.16
CA SER A 163 15.59 21.28 -34.31
C SER A 163 16.14 21.65 -32.93
N ILE A 164 17.09 22.58 -32.84
CA ILE A 164 17.63 23.09 -31.56
C ILE A 164 16.52 23.75 -30.75
N THR A 165 15.68 24.59 -31.37
CA THR A 165 14.55 25.22 -30.69
C THR A 165 13.55 24.19 -30.16
N ASN A 166 13.23 23.16 -30.96
CA ASN A 166 12.35 22.07 -30.53
C ASN A 166 12.94 21.28 -29.35
N LEU A 167 14.25 20.98 -29.39
CA LEU A 167 14.95 20.31 -28.29
C LEU A 167 14.96 21.16 -27.01
N GLN A 168 15.18 22.47 -27.12
CA GLN A 168 15.14 23.39 -25.99
C GLN A 168 13.73 23.46 -25.37
N ASN A 169 12.68 23.48 -26.18
CA ASN A 169 11.30 23.46 -25.71
C ASN A 169 10.97 22.14 -25.01
N ALA A 170 11.32 21.00 -25.61
CA ALA A 170 11.14 19.69 -24.99
C ALA A 170 11.91 19.56 -23.67
N HIS A 171 13.14 20.09 -23.60
CA HIS A 171 13.92 20.11 -22.37
C HIS A 171 13.27 20.93 -21.26
N ARG A 172 12.73 22.12 -21.59
CA ARG A 172 11.98 22.94 -20.63
C ARG A 172 10.73 22.23 -20.13
N GLU A 173 9.98 21.60 -21.02
CA GLU A 173 8.77 20.84 -20.66
C GLU A 173 9.11 19.67 -19.71
N LEU A 174 10.12 18.87 -20.06
CA LEU A 174 10.60 17.78 -19.21
C LEU A 174 11.09 18.28 -17.85
N SER A 175 11.81 19.40 -17.80
CA SER A 175 12.27 20.01 -16.55
C SER A 175 11.09 20.39 -15.64
N ASN A 176 10.05 21.00 -16.21
CA ASN A 176 8.83 21.34 -15.47
C ASN A 176 8.11 20.09 -14.95
N GLN A 177 7.97 19.05 -15.80
CA GLN A 177 7.35 17.77 -15.40
C GLN A 177 8.12 17.10 -14.25
N VAL A 178 9.45 17.16 -14.26
CA VAL A 178 10.30 16.63 -13.18
C VAL A 178 10.08 17.40 -11.87
N GLU A 179 9.95 18.73 -11.93
CA GLU A 179 9.68 19.55 -10.75
C GLU A 179 8.29 19.28 -10.17
N ASP A 180 7.27 19.14 -11.01
CA ASP A 180 5.91 18.76 -10.61
C ASP A 180 5.86 17.36 -9.97
N LEU A 181 6.58 16.39 -10.55
CA LEU A 181 6.72 15.05 -9.97
C LEU A 181 7.38 15.11 -8.60
N LYS A 182 8.47 15.86 -8.46
CA LYS A 182 9.17 16.04 -7.18
C LYS A 182 8.25 16.64 -6.13
N SER A 183 7.49 17.68 -6.48
CA SER A 183 6.49 18.32 -5.62
C SER A 183 5.41 17.32 -5.17
N THR A 184 4.90 16.53 -6.10
CA THR A 184 3.87 15.51 -5.85
C THR A 184 4.38 14.40 -4.92
N VAL A 185 5.61 13.91 -5.15
CA VAL A 185 6.25 12.89 -4.32
C VAL A 185 6.45 13.41 -2.89
N LEU A 186 6.92 14.64 -2.72
CA LEU A 186 7.09 15.26 -1.39
C LEU A 186 5.76 15.38 -0.64
N LYS A 187 4.70 15.85 -1.33
CA LYS A 187 3.35 15.95 -0.75
C LYS A 187 2.80 14.57 -0.34
N ASN A 188 2.94 13.57 -1.21
CA ASN A 188 2.48 12.21 -0.93
C ASN A 188 3.25 11.56 0.21
N THR A 189 4.57 11.73 0.26
CA THR A 189 5.42 11.24 1.35
C THR A 189 5.02 11.87 2.68
N GLY A 190 4.76 13.19 2.68
CA GLY A 190 4.24 13.90 3.85
C GLY A 190 2.88 13.37 4.31
N ARG A 191 1.96 13.11 3.38
CA ARG A 191 0.65 12.52 3.69
C ARG A 191 0.76 11.10 4.24
N GLN A 192 1.57 10.25 3.62
CA GLN A 192 1.81 8.88 4.07
C GLN A 192 2.41 8.86 5.48
N LYS A 193 3.38 9.73 5.78
CA LYS A 193 3.96 9.86 7.13
C LYS A 193 2.87 10.21 8.17
N LYS A 194 1.98 11.14 7.86
CA LYS A 194 0.85 11.51 8.74
C LYS A 194 -0.11 10.33 8.96
N LEU A 195 -0.48 9.62 7.90
CA LEU A 195 -1.37 8.45 7.99
C LEU A 195 -0.75 7.33 8.83
N ILE A 196 0.54 7.05 8.64
CA ILE A 196 1.26 6.05 9.43
C ILE A 196 1.29 6.46 10.91
N GLN A 197 1.53 7.75 11.21
CA GLN A 197 1.49 8.25 12.59
C GLN A 197 0.10 8.13 13.22
N GLN A 198 -0.96 8.45 12.45
CA GLN A 198 -2.34 8.29 12.91
C GLN A 198 -2.69 6.82 13.17
N ALA A 199 -2.37 5.91 12.23
CA ALA A 199 -2.58 4.48 12.39
C ALA A 199 -1.83 3.93 13.61
N LYS A 200 -0.56 4.36 13.81
CA LYS A 200 0.21 4.00 15.00
C LYS A 200 -0.47 4.46 16.29
N SER A 201 -0.96 5.70 16.33
CA SER A 201 -1.68 6.23 17.50
C SER A 201 -2.95 5.45 17.81
N VAL A 202 -3.73 5.09 16.79
CA VAL A 202 -4.95 4.29 16.95
C VAL A 202 -4.62 2.88 17.46
N CYS A 203 -3.61 2.22 16.89
CA CYS A 203 -3.18 0.90 17.35
C CYS A 203 -2.70 0.91 18.79
N ILE A 204 -1.91 1.92 19.20
CA ILE A 204 -1.46 2.05 20.59
C ILE A 204 -2.67 2.21 21.52
N SER A 205 -3.59 3.11 21.19
CA SER A 205 -4.80 3.34 21.99
C SER A 205 -5.67 2.09 22.13
N GLU A 206 -5.83 1.30 21.06
CA GLU A 206 -6.64 0.07 21.12
C GLU A 206 -5.93 -1.06 21.89
N ILE A 207 -4.59 -1.13 21.80
CA ILE A 207 -3.78 -2.04 22.62
C ILE A 207 -3.91 -1.68 24.10
N GLU A 208 -3.76 -0.40 24.46
CA GLU A 208 -3.93 0.08 25.84
C GLU A 208 -5.32 -0.26 26.37
N LYS A 209 -6.37 0.05 25.60
CA LYS A 209 -7.76 -0.29 25.96
C LYS A 209 -7.98 -1.79 26.14
N THR A 210 -7.34 -2.63 25.31
CA THR A 210 -7.41 -4.09 25.43
C THR A 210 -6.70 -4.59 26.69
N ILE A 211 -5.54 -4.01 27.01
CA ILE A 211 -4.80 -4.31 28.25
C ILE A 211 -5.66 -3.94 29.46
N ASP A 212 -6.23 -2.74 29.48
CA ASP A 212 -7.08 -2.26 30.57
C ASP A 212 -8.31 -3.16 30.77
N ASN A 213 -9.00 -3.53 29.68
CA ASN A 213 -10.14 -4.44 29.73
C ASN A 213 -9.77 -5.81 30.28
N ASN A 214 -8.62 -6.37 29.85
CA ASN A 214 -8.13 -7.65 30.34
C ASN A 214 -7.73 -7.59 31.81
N GLN A 215 -7.08 -6.49 32.23
CA GLN A 215 -6.73 -6.25 33.62
C GLN A 215 -7.98 -6.14 34.50
N GLN A 216 -8.99 -5.39 34.07
CA GLN A 216 -10.26 -5.29 34.78
C GLN A 216 -11.01 -6.62 34.84
N ALA A 217 -11.00 -7.41 33.76
CA ALA A 217 -11.56 -8.75 33.75
C ALA A 217 -10.85 -9.68 34.75
N ALA A 218 -9.51 -9.63 34.81
CA ALA A 218 -8.72 -10.40 35.76
C ALA A 218 -9.02 -10.00 37.22
N ILE A 219 -9.11 -8.70 37.51
CA ILE A 219 -9.51 -8.17 38.83
C ILE A 219 -10.89 -8.70 39.20
N ASN A 220 -11.88 -8.58 38.31
CA ASN A 220 -13.25 -9.05 38.56
C ASN A 220 -13.31 -10.57 38.84
N ILE A 221 -12.51 -11.37 38.14
CA ILE A 221 -12.43 -12.82 38.39
C ILE A 221 -11.82 -13.10 39.77
N HIS A 222 -10.74 -12.40 40.11
CA HIS A 222 -10.08 -12.53 41.40
C HIS A 222 -11.00 -12.13 42.55
N ASP A 223 -11.70 -11.01 42.43
CA ASP A 223 -12.65 -10.52 43.44
C ASP A 223 -13.79 -11.51 43.68
N LYS A 224 -14.35 -12.09 42.60
CA LYS A 224 -15.36 -13.16 42.73
C LYS A 224 -14.82 -14.39 43.45
N LYS A 225 -13.55 -14.76 43.20
CA LYS A 225 -12.90 -15.88 43.88
C LYS A 225 -12.67 -15.57 45.36
N MET A 226 -12.20 -14.36 45.68
CA MET A 226 -12.03 -13.89 47.05
C MET A 226 -13.35 -13.89 47.82
N GLN A 227 -14.41 -13.33 47.24
CA GLN A 227 -15.75 -13.34 47.86
C GLN A 227 -16.24 -14.77 48.16
N ARG A 228 -16.00 -15.73 47.25
CA ARG A 228 -16.33 -17.15 47.49
C ARG A 228 -15.54 -17.75 48.63
N LEU A 229 -14.23 -17.47 48.71
CA LEU A 229 -13.38 -17.94 49.80
C LEU A 229 -13.80 -17.33 51.13
N ASP A 230 -14.11 -16.03 51.17
CA ASP A 230 -14.60 -15.36 52.38
C ASP A 230 -15.93 -15.94 52.87
N ALA A 231 -16.85 -16.26 51.94
CA ALA A 231 -18.10 -16.94 52.27
C ALA A 231 -17.86 -18.34 52.83
N GLN A 232 -16.97 -19.13 52.22
CA GLN A 232 -16.57 -20.46 52.72
C GLN A 232 -15.93 -20.38 54.10
N LEU A 233 -15.02 -19.43 54.31
CA LEU A 233 -14.31 -19.23 55.57
C LEU A 233 -15.30 -18.80 56.68
N SER A 234 -16.25 -17.91 56.35
CA SER A 234 -17.32 -17.51 57.26
C SER A 234 -18.23 -18.68 57.64
N SER A 235 -18.61 -19.52 56.67
CA SER A 235 -19.38 -20.75 56.92
C SER A 235 -18.63 -21.73 57.82
N ALA A 236 -17.35 -22.01 57.52
CA ALA A 236 -16.51 -22.89 58.31
C ALA A 236 -16.33 -22.38 59.75
N ARG A 237 -16.15 -21.06 59.93
CA ARG A 237 -16.12 -20.44 61.27
C ARG A 237 -17.44 -20.58 62.02
N ALA A 238 -18.57 -20.45 61.33
CA ALA A 238 -19.90 -20.65 61.94
C ALA A 238 -20.10 -22.10 62.38
N GLU A 239 -19.70 -23.06 61.53
CA GLU A 239 -19.73 -24.48 61.85
C GLU A 239 -18.80 -24.83 63.02
N GLN A 240 -17.57 -24.31 63.03
CA GLN A 240 -16.64 -24.46 64.14
C GLN A 240 -17.26 -23.96 65.46
N LYS A 241 -17.86 -22.76 65.46
CA LYS A 241 -18.56 -22.23 66.65
C LYS A 241 -19.73 -23.12 67.08
N ARG A 242 -20.48 -23.68 66.12
CA ARG A 242 -21.58 -24.62 66.40
C ARG A 242 -21.06 -25.89 67.08
N LEU A 243 -20.02 -26.50 66.53
CA LEU A 243 -19.38 -27.69 67.11
C LEU A 243 -18.79 -27.40 68.49
N GLN A 244 -18.16 -26.24 68.68
CA GLN A 244 -17.63 -25.81 69.97
C GLN A 244 -18.74 -25.69 71.02
N ARG A 245 -19.90 -25.10 70.67
CA ARG A 245 -21.08 -25.05 71.56
C ARG A 245 -21.60 -26.45 71.88
N GLN A 246 -21.69 -27.34 70.89
CA GLN A 246 -22.15 -28.71 71.11
C GLN A 246 -21.22 -29.49 72.04
N ALA A 247 -19.90 -29.38 71.84
CA ALA A 247 -18.91 -30.00 72.72
C ALA A 247 -18.98 -29.43 74.15
N GLN A 248 -19.21 -28.11 74.30
CA GLN A 248 -19.45 -27.52 75.62
C GLN A 248 -20.72 -28.10 76.28
N THR A 249 -21.83 -28.22 75.55
CA THR A 249 -23.06 -28.83 76.09
C THR A 249 -22.83 -30.28 76.54
N VAL A 250 -22.06 -31.06 75.77
CA VAL A 250 -21.68 -32.42 76.16
C VAL A 250 -20.84 -32.41 77.43
N LEU A 251 -19.82 -31.55 77.52
CA LEU A 251 -19.01 -31.40 78.73
C LEU A 251 -19.85 -30.99 79.94
N ASP A 252 -20.76 -30.02 79.79
CA ASP A 252 -21.66 -29.58 80.87
C ASP A 252 -22.56 -30.73 81.34
N ALA A 253 -23.10 -31.53 80.41
CA ALA A 253 -23.91 -32.70 80.73
C ALA A 253 -23.09 -33.76 81.49
N ILE A 254 -21.86 -34.05 81.06
CA ILE A 254 -20.96 -34.97 81.76
C ILE A 254 -20.72 -34.46 83.18
N TYR A 255 -20.34 -33.19 83.34
CA TYR A 255 -20.06 -32.61 84.65
C TYR A 255 -21.28 -32.51 85.58
N SER A 256 -22.50 -32.48 85.04
CA SER A 256 -23.73 -32.54 85.84
C SER A 256 -23.98 -33.92 86.45
N ILE A 257 -23.52 -34.99 85.78
CA ILE A 257 -23.68 -36.38 86.22
C ILE A 257 -22.49 -36.84 87.06
N SER A 258 -21.30 -36.25 86.84
CA SER A 258 -20.08 -36.54 87.58
C SER A 258 -20.14 -36.10 89.04
N SER A 259 -19.70 -36.99 89.93
CA SER A 259 -19.50 -36.70 91.35
C SER A 259 -18.43 -35.62 91.58
N PRO A 260 -18.46 -34.87 92.70
CA PRO A 260 -17.50 -33.80 92.99
C PRO A 260 -16.03 -34.23 92.93
N SER A 261 -15.75 -35.52 93.18
CA SER A 261 -14.40 -36.12 93.18
C SER A 261 -13.83 -36.46 91.79
N THR A 262 -14.66 -36.48 90.74
CA THR A 262 -14.26 -36.87 89.36
C THR A 262 -14.26 -35.71 88.36
N LYS A 263 -14.52 -34.47 88.83
CA LYS A 263 -14.51 -33.27 88.00
C LYS A 263 -13.08 -32.86 87.64
N SER A 264 -12.57 -33.33 86.51
CA SER A 264 -11.35 -32.80 85.88
C SER A 264 -11.64 -31.45 85.20
N LYS A 265 -10.64 -30.56 85.05
CA LYS A 265 -10.76 -29.30 84.29
C LYS A 265 -10.45 -29.56 82.81
N ILE A 266 -11.37 -30.16 82.06
CA ILE A 266 -11.25 -30.36 80.61
C ILE A 266 -12.03 -29.24 79.91
N THR A 267 -11.37 -28.50 79.03
CA THR A 267 -12.01 -27.47 78.21
C THR A 267 -12.46 -28.04 76.86
N VAL A 268 -13.28 -27.31 76.12
CA VAL A 268 -13.73 -27.73 74.77
C VAL A 268 -12.55 -27.92 73.82
N ASP A 269 -11.50 -27.12 73.96
CA ASP A 269 -10.31 -27.21 73.11
C ASP A 269 -9.46 -28.46 73.43
N ASP A 270 -9.61 -29.00 74.63
CA ASP A 270 -8.95 -30.22 75.09
C ASP A 270 -9.76 -31.49 74.79
N PHE A 271 -11.04 -31.34 74.41
CA PHE A 271 -11.99 -32.44 74.27
C PHE A 271 -11.52 -33.55 73.33
N LEU A 272 -10.92 -33.16 72.18
CA LEU A 272 -10.38 -34.12 71.20
C LEU A 272 -9.03 -34.71 71.65
N LYS A 273 -8.17 -33.91 72.29
CA LYS A 273 -6.83 -34.35 72.71
C LYS A 273 -6.88 -35.29 73.91
N ARG A 274 -7.89 -35.14 74.76
CA ARG A 274 -8.10 -35.91 75.99
C ARG A 274 -9.36 -36.76 75.92
N TYR A 275 -9.74 -37.20 74.71
CA TYR A 275 -10.95 -37.97 74.47
C TYR A 275 -11.05 -39.23 75.36
N GLU A 276 -9.95 -39.98 75.50
CA GLU A 276 -9.94 -41.17 76.35
C GLU A 276 -10.16 -40.84 77.83
N GLU A 277 -9.66 -39.69 78.30
CA GLU A 277 -9.91 -39.24 79.66
C GLU A 277 -11.37 -38.81 79.86
N VAL A 278 -11.95 -38.10 78.89
CA VAL A 278 -13.39 -37.77 78.89
C VAL A 278 -14.24 -39.05 78.95
N LYS A 279 -13.92 -40.04 78.11
CA LYS A 279 -14.58 -41.35 78.08
C LYS A 279 -14.49 -42.06 79.43
N GLN A 280 -13.32 -42.03 80.06
CA GLN A 280 -13.11 -42.63 81.38
C GLN A 280 -13.92 -41.91 82.47
N ILE A 281 -14.01 -40.58 82.43
CA ILE A 281 -14.85 -39.80 83.35
C ILE A 281 -16.33 -40.14 83.18
N ILE A 282 -16.82 -40.24 81.94
CA ILE A 282 -18.21 -40.66 81.67
C ILE A 282 -18.48 -42.02 82.30
N GLN A 283 -17.62 -43.01 82.02
CA GLN A 283 -17.81 -44.37 82.51
C GLN A 283 -17.77 -44.45 84.04
N THR A 284 -16.85 -43.71 84.68
CA THR A 284 -16.76 -43.63 86.14
C THR A 284 -17.98 -42.92 86.74
N SER A 285 -18.50 -41.88 86.08
CA SER A 285 -19.67 -41.13 86.53
C SER A 285 -20.96 -41.96 86.43
N ILE A 286 -21.11 -42.72 85.34
CA ILE A 286 -22.23 -43.64 85.16
C ILE A 286 -22.20 -44.71 86.25
N GLU A 287 -21.04 -45.33 86.50
CA GLU A 287 -20.93 -46.37 87.52
C GLU A 287 -21.19 -45.80 88.92
N ALA A 288 -20.68 -44.60 89.22
CA ALA A 288 -20.94 -43.92 90.48
C ALA A 288 -22.44 -43.62 90.69
N LYS A 289 -23.16 -43.16 89.66
CA LYS A 289 -24.60 -42.92 89.73
C LYS A 289 -25.42 -44.20 89.85
N LYS A 290 -24.98 -45.27 89.19
CA LYS A 290 -25.56 -46.60 89.35
C LYS A 290 -25.42 -47.10 90.79
N GLU A 291 -24.24 -46.96 91.39
CA GLU A 291 -24.01 -47.31 92.79
C GLU A 291 -24.81 -46.42 93.75
N GLU A 292 -24.93 -45.11 93.50
CA GLU A 292 -25.78 -44.21 94.29
C GLU A 292 -27.26 -44.62 94.21
N ALA A 293 -27.77 -44.96 93.03
CA ALA A 293 -29.13 -45.44 92.84
C ALA A 293 -29.36 -46.79 93.53
N LEU A 294 -28.41 -47.73 93.42
CA LEU A 294 -28.47 -49.00 94.14
C LEU A 294 -28.43 -48.80 95.66
N ALA A 295 -27.63 -47.86 96.16
CA ALA A 295 -27.60 -47.49 97.57
C ALA A 295 -28.92 -46.86 98.03
N GLY A 296 -29.53 -46.00 97.22
CA GLY A 296 -30.87 -45.45 97.46
C GLY A 296 -31.93 -46.56 97.55
N ILE A 297 -31.94 -47.48 96.60
CA ILE A 297 -32.84 -48.65 96.62
C ILE A 297 -32.59 -49.52 97.86
N ARG A 298 -31.33 -49.76 98.24
CA ARG A 298 -30.99 -50.50 99.47
C ARG A 298 -31.56 -49.82 100.71
N LYS A 299 -31.41 -48.49 100.80
CA LYS A 299 -31.93 -47.69 101.91
C LYS A 299 -33.46 -47.72 101.98
N ASP A 300 -34.13 -47.54 100.85
CA ASP A 300 -35.60 -47.59 100.77
C ASP A 300 -36.14 -48.98 101.20
N ILE A 301 -35.39 -50.05 100.89
CA ILE A 301 -35.74 -51.42 101.29
C ILE A 301 -35.50 -51.66 102.78
N GLU A 302 -34.40 -51.15 103.34
CA GLU A 302 -34.15 -51.19 104.78
C GLU A 302 -35.20 -50.42 105.59
N GLU A 303 -35.66 -49.27 105.08
CA GLU A 303 -36.76 -48.49 105.69
C GLU A 303 -38.11 -49.23 105.61
N ALA A 304 -38.42 -49.86 104.46
CA ALA A 304 -39.68 -50.59 104.26
C ALA A 304 -39.75 -51.92 105.03
N ILE A 305 -38.61 -52.59 105.26
CA ILE A 305 -38.53 -53.88 105.95
C ILE A 305 -37.44 -53.83 107.03
N PRO A 306 -37.78 -53.44 108.27
CA PRO A 306 -36.81 -53.32 109.35
C PRO A 306 -36.13 -54.66 109.69
N GLY A 307 -34.79 -54.67 109.68
CA GLY A 307 -33.97 -55.82 110.10
C GLY A 307 -33.63 -56.83 108.99
N ILE A 308 -33.75 -56.45 107.72
CA ILE A 308 -33.17 -57.20 106.59
C ILE A 308 -31.68 -56.85 106.45
N ASP A 309 -30.81 -57.86 106.29
CA ASP A 309 -29.39 -57.67 105.95
C ASP A 309 -29.20 -57.78 104.42
N VAL A 310 -29.02 -56.64 103.75
CA VAL A 310 -28.83 -56.55 102.29
C VAL A 310 -27.34 -56.48 101.92
N SER A 311 -26.42 -56.57 102.88
CA SER A 311 -25.06 -56.03 102.74
C SER A 311 -24.17 -56.69 101.67
N SER A 312 -24.49 -57.89 101.18
CA SER A 312 -23.60 -58.61 100.24
C SER A 312 -24.27 -59.53 99.21
N GLY A 313 -25.61 -59.51 99.10
CA GLY A 313 -26.36 -60.44 98.24
C GLY A 313 -27.42 -59.77 97.37
N ASN A 314 -27.97 -60.54 96.44
CA ASN A 314 -29.14 -60.15 95.65
C ASN A 314 -30.27 -59.73 96.59
N ILE A 315 -30.78 -58.51 96.41
CA ILE A 315 -31.83 -57.90 97.22
C ILE A 315 -33.04 -58.83 97.36
N ILE A 316 -33.36 -59.57 96.29
CA ILE A 316 -34.46 -60.53 96.24
C ILE A 316 -34.26 -61.68 97.24
N ASP A 317 -33.03 -62.17 97.39
CA ASP A 317 -32.73 -63.30 98.27
C ASP A 317 -32.83 -62.90 99.75
N ALA A 318 -32.45 -61.66 100.08
CA ALA A 318 -32.56 -61.12 101.43
C ALA A 318 -34.03 -60.93 101.86
N ILE A 319 -34.89 -60.46 100.95
CA ILE A 319 -36.33 -60.33 101.17
C ILE A 319 -36.99 -61.70 101.38
N ASN A 320 -36.68 -62.68 100.54
CA ASN A 320 -37.24 -64.03 100.65
C ASN A 320 -36.90 -64.71 101.98
N ARG A 321 -35.64 -64.59 102.45
CA ARG A 321 -35.20 -65.17 103.72
C ARG A 321 -35.95 -64.59 104.93
N LYS A 322 -36.26 -63.29 104.91
CA LYS A 322 -37.03 -62.65 106.00
C LYS A 322 -38.51 -63.04 105.97
N LEU A 323 -39.09 -63.20 104.78
CA LEU A 323 -40.45 -63.72 104.62
C LEU A 323 -40.56 -65.14 105.20
N GLU A 324 -39.61 -66.02 104.91
CA GLU A 324 -39.56 -67.37 105.48
C GLU A 324 -39.46 -67.35 107.01
N GLU A 325 -38.64 -66.47 107.58
CA GLU A 325 -38.47 -66.35 109.02
C GLU A 325 -39.77 -65.91 109.72
N ARG A 326 -40.49 -64.94 109.14
CA ARG A 326 -41.80 -64.48 109.62
C ARG A 326 -42.89 -65.54 109.45
N LEU A 327 -42.84 -66.31 108.36
CA LEU A 327 -43.77 -67.41 108.12
C LEU A 327 -43.63 -68.48 109.21
N ARG A 328 -42.39 -68.85 109.53
CA ARG A 328 -42.07 -69.83 110.58
C ARG A 328 -42.52 -69.37 111.98
N GLU A 329 -42.31 -68.10 112.33
CA GLU A 329 -42.82 -67.54 113.59
C GLU A 329 -44.36 -67.63 113.68
N LYS A 330 -45.07 -67.32 112.59
CA LYS A 330 -46.54 -67.44 112.53
C LYS A 330 -47.03 -68.87 112.55
N GLU A 331 -46.32 -69.81 111.94
CA GLU A 331 -46.64 -71.24 112.02
C GLU A 331 -46.52 -71.79 113.45
N GLU A 332 -45.54 -71.32 114.23
CA GLU A 332 -45.41 -71.68 115.65
C GLU A 332 -46.52 -71.07 116.52
N GLU A 333 -46.95 -69.83 116.21
CA GLU A 333 -48.08 -69.19 116.87
C GLU A 333 -49.39 -69.93 116.58
N CYS A 334 -49.65 -70.31 115.32
CA CYS A 334 -50.80 -71.12 114.94
C CYS A 334 -50.78 -72.50 115.63
N ARG A 335 -49.62 -73.16 115.70
CA ARG A 335 -49.48 -74.43 116.45
C ARG A 335 -49.83 -74.27 117.92
N ARG A 336 -49.45 -73.16 118.57
CA ARG A 336 -49.84 -72.86 119.95
C ARG A 336 -51.35 -72.67 120.13
N ILE A 337 -52.01 -72.03 119.16
CA ILE A 337 -53.46 -71.82 119.19
C ILE A 337 -54.21 -73.14 119.03
N VAL A 338 -53.81 -73.99 118.08
CA VAL A 338 -54.42 -75.32 117.86
C VAL A 338 -54.29 -76.20 119.10
N LYS A 339 -53.10 -76.23 119.73
CA LYS A 339 -52.87 -77.01 120.95
C LYS A 339 -53.76 -76.57 122.13
N LYS A 340 -53.95 -75.26 122.30
CA LYS A 340 -54.93 -74.71 123.28
C LYS A 340 -56.38 -75.06 122.92
N GLY A 341 -56.70 -75.17 121.64
CA GLY A 341 -58.01 -75.62 121.16
C GLY A 341 -58.28 -77.08 121.51
N GLU A 342 -57.32 -77.96 121.26
CA GLU A 342 -57.40 -79.40 121.57
C GLU A 342 -57.56 -79.67 123.08
N GLU A 343 -56.83 -78.94 123.93
CA GLU A 343 -56.96 -79.04 125.40
C GLU A 343 -58.37 -78.65 125.88
N ARG A 344 -58.96 -77.60 125.28
CA ARG A 344 -60.33 -77.17 125.57
C ARG A 344 -61.37 -78.20 125.14
N GLU A 345 -61.18 -78.81 123.97
CA GLU A 345 -62.07 -79.86 123.47
C GLU A 345 -62.05 -81.09 124.38
N LYS A 346 -60.86 -81.49 124.87
CA LYS A 346 -60.70 -82.61 125.79
C LYS A 346 -61.43 -82.39 127.11
N LEU A 347 -61.35 -81.17 127.65
CA LEU A 347 -62.03 -80.79 128.90
C LEU A 347 -63.56 -80.79 128.74
N LEU A 348 -64.06 -80.35 127.59
CA LEU A 348 -65.50 -80.35 127.27
C LEU A 348 -66.05 -81.77 127.08
N LYS A 349 -65.27 -82.69 126.47
CA LYS A 349 -65.65 -84.11 126.35
C LYS A 349 -65.79 -84.79 127.71
N MET A 350 -64.85 -84.56 128.64
CA MET A 350 -64.97 -85.09 130.01
C MET A 350 -66.23 -84.58 130.74
N LYS A 351 -66.53 -83.27 130.65
CA LYS A 351 -67.76 -82.72 131.24
C LYS A 351 -69.03 -83.29 130.60
N LEU A 352 -68.99 -83.59 129.31
CA LEU A 352 -70.11 -84.21 128.61
C LEU A 352 -70.36 -85.65 129.10
N GLU A 353 -69.30 -86.43 129.32
CA GLU A 353 -69.38 -87.79 129.87
C GLU A 353 -69.90 -87.80 131.32
N GLU A 354 -69.51 -86.81 132.13
CA GLU A 354 -69.99 -86.65 133.50
C GLU A 354 -71.49 -86.34 133.55
N VAL A 355 -71.98 -85.44 132.69
CA VAL A 355 -73.40 -85.11 132.57
C VAL A 355 -74.21 -86.28 132.01
N LEU A 356 -73.66 -87.04 131.05
CA LEU A 356 -74.29 -88.26 130.54
C LEU A 356 -74.36 -89.38 131.59
N GLY A 357 -73.40 -89.45 132.52
CA GLY A 357 -73.43 -90.33 133.69
C GLY A 357 -74.55 -89.97 134.65
N GLN A 358 -74.69 -88.69 134.99
CA GLN A 358 -75.76 -88.19 135.88
C GLN A 358 -77.17 -88.41 135.30
N ILE A 359 -77.33 -88.30 133.97
CA ILE A 359 -78.61 -88.57 133.28
C ILE A 359 -78.97 -90.06 133.31
N LYS A 360 -77.99 -90.97 133.31
CA LYS A 360 -78.21 -92.42 133.36
C LYS A 360 -78.65 -92.90 134.75
N GLU A 361 -78.11 -92.34 135.83
CA GLU A 361 -78.50 -92.69 137.20
C GLU A 361 -79.90 -92.19 137.58
N LEU A 362 -80.29 -91.00 137.10
CA LEU A 362 -81.65 -90.45 137.31
C LEU A 362 -82.74 -91.24 136.55
N ARG A 363 -82.40 -92.00 135.51
CA ARG A 363 -83.36 -92.80 134.71
C ARG A 363 -83.67 -94.19 135.28
N SER A 364 -82.90 -94.69 136.26
CA SER A 364 -83.08 -96.05 136.79
C SER A 364 -83.80 -96.14 138.14
N GLY A 365 -84.32 -95.05 138.71
CA GLY A 365 -84.91 -95.07 140.06
C GLY A 365 -86.00 -94.04 140.36
N THR A 366 -87.13 -94.05 139.63
CA THR A 366 -88.48 -93.49 140.00
C THR A 366 -89.36 -93.61 138.74
N SER A 367 -90.42 -94.43 138.60
CA SER A 367 -91.61 -94.71 139.40
C SER A 367 -92.45 -93.49 139.76
N GLU A 368 -93.62 -93.41 139.13
CA GLU A 368 -94.81 -92.63 139.47
C GLU A 368 -94.78 -91.11 139.21
N ASN A 369 -95.84 -90.62 138.55
CA ASN A 369 -96.20 -89.22 138.25
C ASN A 369 -95.72 -88.63 136.92
N LEU A 370 -96.37 -89.03 135.82
CA LEU A 370 -96.66 -88.12 134.70
C LEU A 370 -98.04 -88.37 134.05
N ASP A 371 -98.96 -89.01 134.80
CA ASP A 371 -100.42 -89.05 134.57
C ASP A 371 -101.10 -87.68 134.82
N PHE A 372 -100.33 -86.62 135.11
CA PHE A 372 -100.87 -85.29 135.41
C PHE A 372 -101.18 -84.47 134.15
N PHE A 373 -100.53 -84.75 133.02
CA PHE A 373 -100.76 -84.02 131.77
C PHE A 373 -101.97 -84.56 130.98
N ASP A 374 -102.15 -85.88 130.96
CA ASP A 374 -103.29 -86.51 130.28
C ASP A 374 -104.62 -86.23 131.00
N ASP A 375 -104.62 -86.07 132.33
CA ASP A 375 -105.84 -85.75 133.09
C ASP A 375 -106.30 -84.28 132.89
N VAL A 376 -105.37 -83.36 132.63
CA VAL A 376 -105.66 -81.95 132.28
C VAL A 376 -106.18 -81.83 130.84
N GLU A 377 -105.62 -82.59 129.90
CA GLU A 377 -106.11 -82.66 128.51
C GLU A 377 -107.52 -83.28 128.44
N ARG A 378 -107.80 -84.27 129.29
CA ARG A 378 -109.10 -84.93 129.39
C ARG A 378 -110.18 -84.03 129.98
N GLN A 379 -109.85 -83.23 131.01
CA GLN A 379 -110.79 -82.22 131.53
C GLN A 379 -111.07 -81.11 130.53
N ARG A 380 -110.07 -80.70 129.72
CA ARG A 380 -110.26 -79.73 128.63
C ARG A 380 -111.20 -80.26 127.54
N SER A 381 -111.01 -81.52 127.12
CA SER A 381 -111.88 -82.17 126.13
C SER A 381 -113.32 -82.38 126.62
N LEU A 382 -113.52 -82.62 127.92
CA LEU A 382 -114.86 -82.70 128.51
C LEU A 382 -115.57 -81.34 128.55
N TRP A 383 -114.82 -80.27 128.82
CA TRP A 383 -115.33 -78.90 128.75
C TRP A 383 -115.72 -78.50 127.32
N GLU A 384 -114.87 -78.81 126.33
CA GLU A 384 -115.19 -78.61 124.91
C GLU A 384 -116.42 -79.40 124.48
N LYS A 385 -116.55 -80.66 124.88
CA LYS A 385 -117.76 -81.47 124.58
C LYS A 385 -119.03 -80.95 125.25
N SER A 386 -118.91 -80.34 126.43
CA SER A 386 -120.05 -79.70 127.12
C SER A 386 -120.44 -78.39 126.43
N LYS A 387 -119.46 -77.64 125.92
CA LYS A 387 -119.63 -76.44 125.10
C LYS A 387 -120.24 -76.77 123.73
N ASP A 388 -119.73 -77.78 123.02
CA ASP A 388 -120.27 -78.24 121.73
C ASP A 388 -121.70 -78.78 121.86
N LYS A 389 -122.05 -79.42 122.98
CA LYS A 389 -123.45 -79.85 123.24
C LYS A 389 -124.37 -78.68 123.54
N LEU A 390 -123.86 -77.63 124.19
CA LEU A 390 -124.58 -76.37 124.39
C LEU A 390 -124.80 -75.69 123.04
N ASP A 391 -123.77 -75.61 122.20
CA ASP A 391 -123.79 -74.97 120.87
C ASP A 391 -124.65 -75.76 119.86
N ALA A 392 -124.60 -77.10 119.89
CA ALA A 392 -125.38 -77.96 118.99
C ALA A 392 -126.89 -78.00 119.30
N LYS A 393 -127.33 -77.63 120.51
CA LYS A 393 -128.77 -77.61 120.84
C LYS A 393 -129.35 -76.23 121.10
N MET A 394 -128.52 -75.23 121.42
CA MET A 394 -128.83 -73.83 121.13
C MET A 394 -129.14 -73.65 119.63
N SER A 395 -128.55 -74.46 118.75
CA SER A 395 -128.89 -74.53 117.33
C SER A 395 -130.25 -75.17 117.01
N ALA A 396 -130.68 -76.22 117.74
CA ALA A 396 -131.85 -77.02 117.38
C ALA A 396 -133.21 -76.50 117.91
N ILE A 397 -133.21 -75.30 118.50
CA ILE A 397 -134.39 -74.41 118.54
C ILE A 397 -134.69 -73.84 117.11
N GLY A 398 -134.01 -74.34 116.07
CA GLY A 398 -134.42 -74.19 114.67
C GLY A 398 -133.91 -72.93 113.99
N LEU A 399 -133.07 -72.16 114.68
CA LEU A 399 -132.30 -71.05 114.14
C LEU A 399 -130.86 -71.24 114.57
N GLY A 400 -130.12 -71.82 113.65
CA GLY A 400 -128.69 -71.97 113.76
C GLY A 400 -127.96 -70.63 113.79
N ILE A 401 -126.85 -70.60 114.51
CA ILE A 401 -125.54 -71.10 114.08
C ILE A 401 -124.89 -70.02 113.19
N HIS A 402 -123.64 -69.74 113.53
CA HIS A 402 -122.63 -69.02 112.75
C HIS A 402 -122.41 -67.58 113.24
N ASP A 403 -121.20 -67.22 113.67
CA ASP A 403 -119.88 -67.88 113.55
C ASP A 403 -119.06 -67.89 114.84
#